data_AF-A0A950WAD4-F1
#
_entry.id   AF-A0A950WAD4-F1
#
_cell.length_a   1.000
_cell.length_b   1.000
_cell.length_c   1.000
_cell.angle_alpha   90.00
_cell.angle_beta   90.00
_cell.angle_gamma   90.00
#
_symmetry.space_group_name_H-M   'P 1'
#
loop_
_entity.id
_entity.type
_entity.pdbx_description
1 polymer ?
#
loop_
_entity_poly.entity_id
_entity_poly.type
_entity_poly.pdbx_seq_one_letter_code
_entity_poly.pdbx_strand_id
1 'polypeptide(L)'
;SAQDLQLGNDAIVLPETEDKRILFIVPWQSRAIFGTTDTGSGDLDHPRATQEDITYLLKYLNRYLSVHLTEADIISTYAGYRPLMKPRKANRSTARLSRTHAVLESPSGLVSIGGGKLTTYRRMAQDTVDVLNRRDGTKVVHPTTELPLQGSAGWPVMQRELEQRGQQLGLAAPTIEHLGHGYGSEANTILDLVASDATLGTRLIEDLPYIKAEVLYGCRYEMAMTPSDVLARRTSITLEDRQRGAGIVEEVARMMASEQDWSAGQQQSLTQAFRDAMQEQVAAEKRI
;
A
#
# COMPACT_ATOMS: atom_id res chain seq x y z
N SER A 1 6.32 9.37 -16.55
CA SER A 1 5.30 8.30 -16.52
C SER A 1 5.94 6.97 -16.93
N ALA A 2 5.29 5.82 -16.74
CA ALA A 2 5.84 4.54 -17.24
C ALA A 2 6.03 4.54 -18.76
N GLN A 3 5.15 5.24 -19.48
CA GLN A 3 5.21 5.40 -20.94
C GLN A 3 6.44 6.19 -21.38
N ASP A 4 6.82 7.25 -20.65
CA ASP A 4 8.02 8.05 -20.95
C ASP A 4 9.31 7.23 -20.83
N LEU A 5 9.28 6.18 -20.00
CA LEU A 5 10.38 5.23 -19.80
C LEU A 5 10.38 4.07 -20.81
N GLN A 6 9.35 3.98 -21.67
CA GLN A 6 9.13 2.89 -22.62
C GLN A 6 9.17 1.50 -21.97
N LEU A 7 8.71 1.41 -20.73
CA LEU A 7 8.64 0.13 -20.03
C LEU A 7 7.46 -0.67 -20.58
N GLY A 8 7.69 -1.97 -20.84
CA GLY A 8 6.61 -2.92 -21.06
C GLY A 8 5.87 -3.24 -19.76
N ASN A 9 5.08 -4.31 -19.77
CA ASN A 9 4.33 -4.76 -18.58
C ASN A 9 5.17 -5.64 -17.63
N ASP A 10 6.41 -5.96 -18.00
CA ASP A 10 7.27 -6.85 -17.25
C ASP A 10 8.18 -6.09 -16.28
N ALA A 11 8.39 -6.67 -15.09
CA ALA A 11 9.38 -6.19 -14.15
C ALA A 11 10.81 -6.50 -14.66
N ILE A 12 11.71 -5.54 -14.56
CA ILE A 12 13.11 -5.67 -14.97
C ILE A 12 13.98 -5.84 -13.74
N VAL A 13 14.89 -6.80 -13.80
CA VAL A 13 15.90 -7.07 -12.77
C VAL A 13 17.22 -6.47 -13.20
N LEU A 14 17.81 -5.62 -12.36
CA LEU A 14 19.13 -5.01 -12.57
C LEU A 14 20.16 -5.75 -11.71
N PRO A 15 21.03 -6.60 -12.31
CA PRO A 15 21.80 -7.60 -11.57
C PRO A 15 23.16 -7.11 -11.03
N GLU A 16 23.63 -5.90 -11.37
CA GLU A 16 24.99 -5.45 -11.01
C GLU A 16 25.00 -4.07 -10.34
N THR A 17 24.80 -4.04 -9.02
CA THR A 17 25.28 -2.92 -8.21
C THR A 17 26.72 -3.18 -7.74
N GLU A 18 27.47 -2.14 -7.41
CA GLU A 18 28.87 -2.27 -6.93
C GLU A 18 28.94 -3.09 -5.63
N ASP A 19 27.86 -3.14 -4.85
CA ASP A 19 27.72 -3.92 -3.62
C ASP A 19 26.99 -5.27 -3.79
N LYS A 20 26.81 -5.72 -5.04
CA LYS A 20 26.23 -7.03 -5.41
C LYS A 20 24.76 -7.21 -5.00
N ARG A 21 24.04 -6.12 -4.76
CA ARG A 21 22.58 -6.12 -4.62
C ARG A 21 21.91 -6.18 -5.99
N ILE A 22 20.63 -6.52 -5.96
CA ILE A 22 19.75 -6.53 -7.12
C ILE A 22 18.76 -5.39 -6.96
N LEU A 23 18.53 -4.63 -8.03
CA LEU A 23 17.49 -3.62 -8.11
C LEU A 23 16.40 -4.07 -9.08
N PHE A 24 15.22 -3.48 -8.93
CA PHE A 24 14.06 -3.74 -9.74
C PHE A 24 13.54 -2.44 -10.34
N ILE A 25 13.08 -2.54 -11.57
CA ILE A 25 12.18 -1.57 -12.20
C ILE A 25 10.85 -2.28 -12.39
N VAL A 26 9.81 -1.80 -11.72
CA VAL A 26 8.48 -2.44 -11.75
C VAL A 26 7.48 -1.46 -12.34
N PRO A 27 6.92 -1.73 -13.53
CA PRO A 27 5.73 -1.03 -14.01
C PRO A 27 4.60 -1.18 -12.99
N TRP A 28 4.03 -0.06 -12.55
CA TRP A 28 3.01 -0.07 -11.52
C TRP A 28 1.99 1.05 -11.74
N GLN A 29 0.77 0.64 -12.07
CA GLN A 29 -0.28 1.54 -12.54
C GLN A 29 0.23 2.45 -13.67
N SER A 30 0.01 3.78 -13.56
CA SER A 30 0.48 4.78 -14.51
C SER A 30 1.97 5.15 -14.36
N ARG A 31 2.64 4.58 -13.36
CA ARG A 31 3.98 4.94 -12.89
C ARG A 31 4.94 3.73 -12.95
N ALA A 32 6.18 3.95 -12.53
CA ALA A 32 7.16 2.90 -12.35
C ALA A 32 7.78 3.02 -10.96
N ILE A 33 7.94 1.89 -10.27
CA ILE A 33 8.60 1.82 -8.96
C ILE A 33 10.02 1.32 -9.17
N PHE A 34 10.97 1.99 -8.52
CA PHE A 34 12.37 1.63 -8.50
C PHE A 34 12.81 1.31 -7.09
N GLY A 35 13.58 0.25 -6.92
CA GLY A 35 14.07 -0.10 -5.60
C GLY A 35 14.92 -1.35 -5.59
N THR A 36 15.50 -1.72 -4.45
CA THR A 36 15.31 -1.10 -3.13
C THR A 36 16.68 -0.84 -2.49
N THR A 37 16.73 0.07 -1.53
CA THR A 37 17.89 0.23 -0.66
C THR A 37 17.82 -0.76 0.51
N ASP A 38 18.88 -0.81 1.32
CA ASP A 38 19.01 -1.69 2.47
C ASP A 38 19.85 -0.98 3.52
N THR A 39 19.27 0.10 4.03
CA THR A 39 19.89 1.10 4.88
C THR A 39 18.93 1.40 6.03
N GLY A 40 19.50 1.83 7.16
CA GLY A 40 18.73 2.55 8.17
C GLY A 40 18.50 1.84 9.49
N SER A 41 18.36 2.69 10.50
CA SER A 41 17.74 2.52 11.80
C SER A 41 17.15 3.88 12.16
N GLY A 42 16.12 3.95 12.98
CA GLY A 42 15.54 5.25 13.32
C GLY A 42 14.13 5.14 13.86
N ASP A 43 13.35 6.19 13.64
CA ASP A 43 11.92 6.21 13.96
C ASP A 43 11.23 5.07 13.23
N LEU A 44 10.64 4.14 14.00
CA LEU A 44 9.95 2.96 13.51
C LEU A 44 8.55 3.28 12.98
N ASP A 45 7.95 4.38 13.43
CA ASP A 45 6.59 4.77 13.09
C ASP A 45 6.56 5.55 11.76
N HIS A 46 7.61 6.32 11.48
CA HIS A 46 7.69 7.18 10.29
C HIS A 46 9.02 7.03 9.52
N PRO A 47 9.32 5.84 8.95
CA PRO A 47 10.47 5.68 8.08
C PRO A 47 10.37 6.57 6.84
N ARG A 48 11.49 7.20 6.45
CA ARG A 48 11.57 8.08 5.28
C ARG A 48 12.75 7.72 4.41
N ALA A 49 12.58 7.89 3.09
CA ALA A 49 13.71 7.83 2.18
C ALA A 49 14.58 9.07 2.38
N THR A 50 15.89 8.88 2.30
CA THR A 50 16.88 9.95 2.45
C THR A 50 17.43 10.38 1.08
N GLN A 51 18.10 11.54 1.04
CA GLN A 51 18.84 11.96 -0.15
C GLN A 51 19.89 10.93 -0.59
N GLU A 52 20.51 10.21 0.36
CA GLU A 52 21.47 9.13 0.06
C GLU A 52 20.79 7.97 -0.68
N ASP A 53 19.59 7.57 -0.25
CA ASP A 53 18.80 6.52 -0.91
C ASP A 53 18.44 6.92 -2.35
N ILE A 54 18.01 8.17 -2.53
CA ILE A 54 17.65 8.72 -3.84
C ILE A 54 18.86 8.75 -4.77
N THR A 55 19.98 9.30 -4.28
CA THR A 55 21.23 9.40 -5.04
C THR A 55 21.74 8.01 -5.44
N TYR A 56 21.66 7.05 -4.52
CA TYR A 56 22.01 5.65 -4.78
C TYR A 56 21.16 5.06 -5.91
N LEU A 57 19.84 5.20 -5.84
CA LEU A 57 18.94 4.62 -6.85
C LEU A 57 19.12 5.29 -8.22
N LEU A 58 19.19 6.62 -8.28
CA LEU A 58 19.40 7.36 -9.54
C LEU A 58 20.72 6.99 -10.22
N LYS A 59 21.81 6.81 -9.44
CA LYS A 59 23.11 6.35 -9.97
C LYS A 59 22.96 5.05 -10.77
N TYR A 60 22.26 4.06 -10.22
CA TYR A 60 22.12 2.76 -10.88
C TYR A 60 21.09 2.79 -12.00
N LEU A 61 19.95 3.47 -11.83
CA LEU A 61 18.94 3.58 -12.89
C LEU A 61 19.52 4.19 -14.17
N ASN A 62 20.26 5.30 -14.05
CA ASN A 62 20.86 6.00 -15.18
C ASN A 62 21.99 5.23 -15.86
N ARG A 63 22.49 4.14 -15.26
CA ARG A 63 23.44 3.24 -15.91
C ARG A 63 22.76 2.29 -16.90
N TYR A 64 21.49 1.95 -16.65
CA TYR A 64 20.75 0.95 -17.44
C TYR A 64 19.69 1.55 -18.35
N LEU A 65 19.20 2.76 -18.06
CA LEU A 65 18.19 3.45 -18.86
C LEU A 65 18.83 4.33 -19.94
N SER A 66 18.20 4.38 -21.10
CA SER A 66 18.58 5.30 -22.19
C SER A 66 18.20 6.75 -21.90
N VAL A 67 17.29 6.97 -20.95
CA VAL A 67 16.88 8.30 -20.47
C VAL A 67 17.67 8.65 -19.22
N HIS A 68 18.01 9.93 -19.07
CA HIS A 68 18.69 10.43 -17.89
C HIS A 68 17.68 11.01 -16.90
N LEU A 69 17.43 10.28 -15.81
CA LEU A 69 16.53 10.66 -14.75
C LEU A 69 17.24 11.52 -13.69
N THR A 70 16.50 12.49 -13.17
CA THR A 70 16.93 13.41 -12.12
C THR A 70 15.91 13.39 -10.98
N GLU A 71 16.20 14.08 -9.89
CA GLU A 71 15.26 14.25 -8.78
C GLU A 71 13.93 14.90 -9.21
N ALA A 72 13.93 15.72 -10.26
CA ALA A 72 12.72 16.34 -10.80
C ALA A 72 11.73 15.34 -11.41
N ASP A 73 12.23 14.15 -11.78
CA ASP A 73 11.43 13.06 -12.34
C ASP A 73 10.77 12.21 -11.26
N ILE A 74 11.18 12.37 -10.00
CA ILE A 74 10.60 11.65 -8.86
C ILE A 74 9.25 12.27 -8.50
N ILE A 75 8.22 11.42 -8.47
CA ILE A 75 6.87 11.81 -8.05
C ILE A 75 6.76 11.71 -6.52
N SER A 76 7.16 10.56 -5.98
CA SER A 76 7.07 10.27 -4.56
C SER A 76 8.10 9.21 -4.16
N THR A 77 8.34 9.09 -2.86
CA THR A 77 9.19 8.08 -2.24
C THR A 77 8.46 7.40 -1.10
N TYR A 78 8.84 6.17 -0.78
CA TYR A 78 8.38 5.47 0.42
C TYR A 78 9.50 4.63 1.00
N ALA A 79 9.43 4.40 2.30
CA ALA A 79 10.40 3.59 3.04
C ALA A 79 9.67 2.67 4.02
N GLY A 80 10.35 1.60 4.43
CA GLY A 80 9.81 0.66 5.40
C GLY A 80 10.90 -0.26 5.95
N TYR A 81 10.76 -0.67 7.21
CA TYR A 81 11.72 -1.57 7.84
C TYR A 81 11.37 -3.03 7.61
N ARG A 82 12.41 -3.85 7.44
CA ARG A 82 12.29 -5.30 7.37
C ARG A 82 12.45 -5.89 8.77
N PRO A 83 11.47 -6.66 9.29
CA PRO A 83 11.59 -7.29 10.59
C PRO A 83 12.51 -8.51 10.51
N LEU A 84 13.83 -8.30 10.51
CA LEU A 84 14.81 -9.38 10.37
C LEU A 84 15.03 -10.11 11.71
N MET A 85 15.06 -11.44 11.67
CA MET A 85 15.39 -12.26 12.84
C MET A 85 16.89 -12.57 12.90
N LYS A 86 17.52 -12.27 14.04
CA LYS A 86 18.83 -12.83 14.38
C LYS A 86 18.65 -14.20 15.03
N PRO A 87 19.34 -15.26 14.59
CA PRO A 87 19.32 -16.54 15.30
C PRO A 87 19.82 -16.33 16.73
N ARG A 88 19.00 -16.66 17.75
CA ARG A 88 19.52 -16.76 19.12
C ARG A 88 20.42 -18.01 19.19
N LYS A 89 21.62 -17.87 19.75
CA LYS A 89 22.46 -19.03 20.15
C LYS A 89 21.58 -19.95 21.00
N ALA A 90 21.47 -21.21 20.57
CA ALA A 90 20.55 -22.19 21.14
C ALA A 90 20.79 -22.35 22.65
N ASN A 91 19.84 -21.87 23.45
CA ASN A 91 19.63 -22.37 24.80
C ASN A 91 18.16 -22.18 25.17
N ARG A 92 17.44 -23.32 25.21
CA ARG A 92 16.13 -23.53 25.84
C ARG A 92 14.92 -22.75 25.30
N SER A 93 14.54 -22.99 24.04
CA SER A 93 13.14 -22.80 23.62
C SER A 93 12.82 -23.81 22.53
N THR A 94 11.64 -24.44 22.62
CA THR A 94 11.05 -25.38 21.65
C THR A 94 10.66 -24.70 20.33
N ALA A 95 11.37 -23.63 19.95
CA ALA A 95 11.12 -22.85 18.76
C ALA A 95 11.30 -23.73 17.51
N ARG A 96 10.19 -24.02 16.82
CA ARG A 96 10.24 -24.38 15.40
C ARG A 96 10.65 -23.13 14.63
N LEU A 97 11.96 -22.90 14.53
CA LEU A 97 12.51 -21.88 13.65
C LEU A 97 12.34 -22.35 12.20
N SER A 98 11.34 -21.80 11.51
CA SER A 98 11.40 -21.74 10.05
C SER A 98 12.58 -20.84 9.67
N ARG A 99 13.24 -21.11 8.54
CA ARG A 99 14.30 -20.23 8.00
C ARG A 99 13.76 -18.83 7.64
N THR A 100 12.44 -18.61 7.66
CA THR A 100 11.79 -17.36 7.24
C THR A 100 11.14 -16.56 8.37
N HIS A 101 10.50 -17.22 9.35
CA HIS A 101 9.78 -16.59 10.48
C HIS A 101 9.85 -17.48 11.73
N ALA A 102 9.53 -16.91 12.89
CA ALA A 102 9.37 -17.66 14.14
C ALA A 102 8.08 -17.26 14.85
N VAL A 103 7.44 -18.27 15.42
CA VAL A 103 6.35 -18.11 16.39
C VAL A 103 6.87 -18.57 17.74
N LEU A 104 6.87 -17.67 18.72
CA LEU A 104 7.47 -17.86 20.03
C LEU A 104 6.39 -17.72 21.10
N GLU A 105 6.30 -18.69 22.00
CA GLU A 105 5.50 -18.61 23.21
C GLU A 105 6.42 -18.33 24.40
N SER A 106 6.11 -17.30 25.16
CA SER A 106 6.84 -16.95 26.38
C SER A 106 6.28 -17.71 27.61
N PRO A 107 7.03 -17.81 28.72
CA PRO A 107 6.53 -18.44 29.95
C PRO A 107 5.25 -17.82 30.53
N SER A 108 4.94 -16.55 30.20
CA SER A 108 3.69 -15.90 30.61
C SER A 108 2.50 -16.22 29.69
N GLY A 109 2.72 -17.00 28.63
CA GLY A 109 1.69 -17.35 27.64
C GLY A 109 1.54 -16.36 26.49
N LEU A 110 2.34 -15.28 26.43
CA LEU A 110 2.37 -14.38 25.27
C LEU A 110 2.93 -15.12 24.05
N VAL A 111 2.17 -15.13 22.96
CA VAL A 111 2.58 -15.63 21.65
C VAL A 111 3.02 -14.46 20.78
N SER A 112 4.24 -14.50 20.28
CA SER A 112 4.84 -13.47 19.42
C SER A 112 5.24 -14.06 18.07
N ILE A 113 4.97 -13.32 17.00
CA ILE A 113 5.47 -13.63 15.66
C ILE A 113 6.56 -12.64 15.26
N GLY A 114 7.67 -13.14 14.73
CA GLY A 114 8.77 -12.32 14.21
C GLY A 114 9.31 -12.88 12.91
N GLY A 115 9.95 -12.01 12.10
CA GLY A 115 10.41 -12.40 10.77
C GLY A 115 9.29 -12.43 9.73
N GLY A 116 9.55 -13.14 8.65
CA GLY A 116 8.59 -13.41 7.60
C GLY A 116 8.65 -12.47 6.41
N LYS A 117 7.78 -12.75 5.44
CA LYS A 117 7.56 -11.97 4.24
C LYS A 117 6.06 -11.88 3.98
N LEU A 118 5.65 -10.85 3.24
CA LEU A 118 4.27 -10.74 2.77
C LEU A 118 3.85 -12.01 2.01
N THR A 119 4.71 -12.57 1.15
CA THR A 119 4.39 -13.80 0.39
C THR A 119 4.12 -15.03 1.25
N THR A 120 4.54 -15.03 2.52
CA THR A 120 4.36 -16.15 3.46
C THR A 120 3.33 -15.86 4.55
N TYR A 121 2.63 -14.72 4.49
CA TYR A 121 1.76 -14.23 5.59
C TYR A 121 0.69 -15.25 6.00
N ARG A 122 0.04 -15.93 5.05
CA ARG A 122 -1.00 -16.94 5.34
C ARG A 122 -0.42 -18.10 6.12
N ARG A 123 0.77 -18.58 5.74
CA ARG A 123 1.45 -19.67 6.44
C ARG A 123 1.92 -19.24 7.82
N MET A 124 2.42 -18.01 7.95
CA MET A 124 2.77 -17.39 9.22
C MET A 124 1.57 -17.33 10.19
N ALA A 125 0.40 -16.92 9.70
CA ALA A 125 -0.84 -16.90 10.47
C ALA A 125 -1.26 -18.32 10.88
N GLN A 126 -1.18 -19.27 9.97
CA GLN A 126 -1.48 -20.68 10.22
C GLN A 126 -0.61 -21.25 11.36
N ASP A 127 0.72 -21.08 11.27
CA ASP A 127 1.66 -21.56 12.29
C ASP A 127 1.43 -20.86 13.65
N THR A 128 0.94 -19.62 13.65
CA THR A 128 0.57 -18.88 14.87
C THR A 128 -0.67 -19.46 15.54
N VAL A 129 -1.71 -19.73 14.75
CA VAL A 129 -2.94 -20.37 15.22
C VAL A 129 -2.65 -21.78 15.74
N ASP A 130 -1.71 -22.52 15.15
CA ASP A 130 -1.27 -23.82 15.68
C ASP A 130 -0.67 -23.75 17.08
N VAL A 131 0.12 -22.71 17.36
CA VAL A 131 0.69 -22.50 18.70
C VAL A 131 -0.43 -22.20 19.69
N LEU A 132 -1.34 -21.30 19.36
CA LEU A 132 -2.49 -20.96 20.20
C LEU A 132 -3.37 -22.18 20.48
N ASN A 133 -3.70 -22.95 19.45
CA ASN A 133 -4.56 -24.12 19.61
C ASN A 133 -3.93 -25.19 20.49
N ARG A 134 -2.62 -25.42 20.38
CA ARG A 134 -1.90 -26.33 21.29
C ARG A 134 -1.86 -25.83 22.72
N ARG A 135 -1.65 -24.52 22.93
CA ARG A 135 -1.64 -23.90 24.25
C ARG A 135 -3.01 -24.03 24.93
N ASP A 136 -4.08 -23.80 24.15
CA ASP A 136 -5.44 -23.70 24.67
C ASP A 136 -6.21 -25.04 24.59
N GLY A 137 -5.60 -26.10 24.05
CA GLY A 137 -6.21 -27.43 23.93
C GLY A 137 -7.36 -27.52 22.91
N THR A 138 -7.37 -26.63 21.91
CA THR A 138 -8.43 -26.56 20.89
C THR A 138 -8.06 -27.31 19.62
N LYS A 139 -9.07 -27.66 18.81
CA LYS A 139 -8.89 -28.36 17.54
C LYS A 139 -8.26 -27.43 16.50
N VAL A 140 -7.20 -27.91 15.85
CA VAL A 140 -6.56 -27.24 14.72
C VAL A 140 -7.40 -27.39 13.44
N VAL A 141 -7.72 -26.27 12.79
CA VAL A 141 -8.36 -26.20 11.46
C VAL A 141 -7.74 -25.09 10.60
N HIS A 142 -7.67 -25.30 9.29
CA HIS A 142 -6.98 -24.39 8.35
C HIS A 142 -7.78 -24.11 7.07
N PRO A 143 -8.94 -23.42 7.16
CA PRO A 143 -9.78 -23.14 5.99
C PRO A 143 -9.14 -22.13 5.02
N THR A 144 -8.09 -21.40 5.46
CA THR A 144 -7.55 -20.22 4.77
C THR A 144 -6.84 -20.51 3.45
N THR A 145 -6.60 -21.77 3.09
CA THR A 145 -6.03 -22.14 1.78
C THR A 145 -7.06 -21.97 0.65
N GLU A 146 -8.35 -22.15 0.96
CA GLU A 146 -9.45 -22.12 -0.01
C GLU A 146 -10.42 -20.96 0.23
N LEU A 147 -10.29 -20.28 1.38
CA LEU A 147 -11.12 -19.13 1.71
C LEU A 147 -10.73 -17.93 0.82
N PRO A 148 -11.62 -17.43 -0.05
CA PRO A 148 -11.35 -16.23 -0.83
C PRO A 148 -11.22 -15.03 0.10
N LEU A 149 -10.34 -14.10 -0.26
CA LEU A 149 -10.29 -12.78 0.40
C LEU A 149 -11.53 -11.97 -0.02
N GLN A 150 -11.93 -11.02 0.82
CA GLN A 150 -13.00 -10.08 0.52
C GLN A 150 -12.75 -9.39 -0.84
N GLY A 151 -13.79 -9.18 -1.63
CA GLY A 151 -13.67 -8.65 -2.99
C GLY A 151 -13.23 -9.65 -4.06
N SER A 152 -12.66 -10.81 -3.72
CA SER A 152 -12.13 -11.74 -4.74
C SER A 152 -13.13 -12.79 -5.22
N ALA A 153 -14.18 -13.05 -4.45
CA ALA A 153 -15.14 -14.10 -4.76
C ALA A 153 -15.92 -13.78 -6.05
N GLY A 154 -15.95 -14.73 -6.99
CA GLY A 154 -16.72 -14.58 -8.24
C GLY A 154 -16.15 -13.57 -9.24
N TRP A 155 -14.96 -13.00 -9.00
CA TRP A 155 -14.38 -11.93 -9.82
C TRP A 155 -14.38 -12.21 -11.34
N PRO A 156 -13.98 -13.40 -11.85
CA PRO A 156 -13.97 -13.66 -13.28
C PRO A 156 -15.33 -13.52 -13.97
N VAL A 157 -16.43 -13.71 -13.23
CA VAL A 157 -17.79 -13.59 -13.76
C VAL A 157 -18.28 -12.15 -13.67
N MET A 158 -17.88 -11.42 -12.62
CA MET A 158 -18.38 -10.07 -12.31
C MET A 158 -17.76 -8.96 -13.15
N GLN A 159 -16.60 -9.18 -13.78
CA GLN A 159 -15.89 -8.17 -14.57
C GLN A 159 -16.78 -7.50 -15.63
N ARG A 160 -17.50 -8.30 -16.42
CA ARG A 160 -18.35 -7.77 -17.51
C ARG A 160 -19.53 -6.96 -16.98
N GLU A 161 -20.11 -7.40 -15.88
CA GLU A 161 -21.23 -6.71 -15.24
C GLU A 161 -20.76 -5.37 -14.67
N LEU A 162 -19.62 -5.36 -13.98
CA LEU A 162 -19.02 -4.15 -13.45
C LEU A 162 -18.73 -3.13 -14.57
N GLU A 163 -18.18 -3.61 -15.68
CA GLU A 163 -17.86 -2.78 -16.83
C GLU A 163 -19.12 -2.14 -17.45
N GLN A 164 -20.17 -2.93 -17.64
CA GLN A 164 -21.45 -2.44 -18.15
C GLN A 164 -22.10 -1.41 -17.20
N ARG A 165 -22.16 -1.71 -15.89
CA ARG A 165 -22.74 -0.79 -14.90
C ARG A 165 -21.94 0.50 -14.80
N GLY A 166 -20.62 0.43 -14.77
CA GLY A 166 -19.75 1.60 -14.72
C GLY A 166 -19.94 2.52 -15.93
N GLN A 167 -20.05 1.96 -17.13
CA GLN A 167 -20.33 2.72 -18.36
C GLN A 167 -21.71 3.38 -18.33
N GLN A 168 -22.74 2.67 -17.85
CA GLN A 168 -24.10 3.23 -17.68
C GLN A 168 -24.13 4.40 -16.70
N LEU A 169 -23.26 4.39 -15.69
CA LEU A 169 -23.07 5.48 -14.74
C LEU A 169 -22.16 6.61 -15.26
N GLY A 170 -21.68 6.52 -16.50
CA GLY A 170 -20.86 7.54 -17.14
C GLY A 170 -19.41 7.58 -16.65
N LEU A 171 -18.92 6.52 -15.98
CA LEU A 171 -17.53 6.45 -15.54
C LEU A 171 -16.59 6.18 -16.71
N ALA A 172 -15.43 6.81 -16.70
CA ALA A 172 -14.39 6.58 -17.69
C ALA A 172 -13.80 5.16 -17.55
N ALA A 173 -13.44 4.52 -18.67
CA ALA A 173 -12.91 3.16 -18.68
C ALA A 173 -11.73 2.92 -17.71
N PRO A 174 -10.72 3.82 -17.60
CA PRO A 174 -9.64 3.63 -16.63
C PRO A 174 -10.10 3.64 -15.16
N THR A 175 -11.18 4.37 -14.85
CA THR A 175 -11.77 4.37 -13.51
C THR A 175 -12.48 3.05 -13.23
N ILE A 176 -13.22 2.52 -14.20
CA ILE A 176 -13.88 1.21 -14.07
C ILE A 176 -12.85 0.10 -13.87
N GLU A 177 -11.78 0.09 -14.68
CA GLU A 177 -10.68 -0.86 -14.58
C GLU A 177 -10.00 -0.78 -13.20
N HIS A 178 -9.70 0.44 -12.74
CA HIS A 178 -9.16 0.69 -11.41
C HIS A 178 -10.05 0.11 -10.31
N LEU A 179 -11.36 0.42 -10.32
CA LEU A 179 -12.28 -0.08 -9.32
C LEU A 179 -12.32 -1.62 -9.30
N GLY A 180 -12.31 -2.23 -10.48
CA GLY A 180 -12.24 -3.67 -10.62
C GLY A 180 -10.97 -4.30 -10.05
N HIS A 181 -9.81 -3.74 -10.38
CA HIS A 181 -8.53 -4.23 -9.88
C HIS A 181 -8.31 -3.98 -8.39
N GLY A 182 -8.80 -2.86 -7.86
CA GLY A 182 -8.63 -2.47 -6.46
C GLY A 182 -9.61 -3.16 -5.52
N TYR A 183 -10.90 -3.22 -5.89
CA TYR A 183 -11.98 -3.64 -5.00
C TYR A 183 -12.64 -4.96 -5.41
N GLY A 184 -12.40 -5.46 -6.62
CA GLY A 184 -13.00 -6.68 -7.13
C GLY A 184 -14.54 -6.61 -7.08
N SER A 185 -15.19 -7.61 -6.48
CA SER A 185 -16.65 -7.68 -6.33
C SER A 185 -17.24 -6.51 -5.53
N GLU A 186 -16.47 -5.92 -4.60
CA GLU A 186 -16.92 -4.79 -3.78
C GLU A 186 -17.05 -3.48 -4.57
N ALA A 187 -16.48 -3.42 -5.78
CA ALA A 187 -16.64 -2.27 -6.67
C ALA A 187 -18.13 -1.99 -6.98
N ASN A 188 -19.00 -2.99 -6.92
CA ASN A 188 -20.45 -2.78 -7.06
C ASN A 188 -21.02 -1.87 -5.98
N THR A 189 -20.54 -1.97 -4.73
CA THR A 189 -20.96 -1.08 -3.65
C THR A 189 -20.54 0.36 -3.94
N ILE A 190 -19.37 0.56 -4.55
CA ILE A 190 -18.91 1.87 -5.00
C ILE A 190 -19.80 2.40 -6.14
N LEU A 191 -20.15 1.55 -7.10
CA LEU A 191 -21.09 1.92 -8.18
C LEU A 191 -22.48 2.27 -7.63
N ASP A 192 -22.95 1.60 -6.58
CA ASP A 192 -24.22 1.93 -5.94
C ASP A 192 -24.18 3.31 -5.28
N LEU A 193 -23.04 3.71 -4.69
CA LEU A 193 -22.84 5.08 -4.19
C LEU A 193 -22.96 6.10 -5.34
N VAL A 194 -22.28 5.85 -6.46
CA VAL A 194 -22.35 6.72 -7.66
C VAL A 194 -23.77 6.77 -8.25
N ALA A 195 -24.50 5.66 -8.24
CA ALA A 195 -25.89 5.62 -8.69
C ALA A 195 -26.81 6.44 -7.79
N SER A 196 -26.52 6.50 -6.48
CA SER A 196 -27.30 7.30 -5.53
C SER A 196 -27.00 8.81 -5.61
N ASP A 197 -25.76 9.16 -5.96
CA ASP A 197 -25.32 10.53 -6.19
C ASP A 197 -24.24 10.55 -7.28
N ALA A 198 -24.63 10.98 -8.47
CA ALA A 198 -23.74 11.01 -9.64
C ALA A 198 -22.50 11.88 -9.43
N THR A 199 -22.53 12.86 -8.50
CA THR A 199 -21.36 13.70 -8.22
C THR A 199 -20.22 12.89 -7.58
N LEU A 200 -20.51 11.76 -6.93
CA LEU A 200 -19.53 10.85 -6.36
C LEU A 200 -18.71 10.09 -7.43
N GLY A 201 -19.19 10.05 -8.67
CA GLY A 201 -18.45 9.52 -9.82
C GLY A 201 -17.33 10.46 -10.32
N THR A 202 -17.24 11.68 -9.79
CA THR A 202 -16.21 12.64 -10.17
C THR A 202 -14.85 12.20 -9.64
N ARG A 203 -13.82 12.31 -10.47
CA ARG A 203 -12.43 12.07 -10.06
C ARG A 203 -11.97 13.06 -9.00
N LEU A 204 -11.18 12.58 -8.04
CA LEU A 204 -10.51 13.41 -7.04
C LEU A 204 -9.39 14.24 -7.68
N ILE A 205 -8.64 13.63 -8.60
CA ILE A 205 -7.58 14.27 -9.39
C ILE A 205 -7.82 13.87 -10.85
N GLU A 206 -7.86 14.85 -11.76
CA GLU A 206 -8.31 14.66 -13.15
C GLU A 206 -7.56 13.54 -13.90
N ASP A 207 -6.25 13.45 -13.72
CA ASP A 207 -5.37 12.48 -14.39
C ASP A 207 -5.24 11.13 -13.67
N LEU A 208 -5.85 10.96 -12.50
CA LEU A 208 -5.84 9.70 -11.75
C LEU A 208 -7.22 9.03 -11.72
N PRO A 209 -7.31 7.69 -11.65
CA PRO A 209 -8.58 7.00 -11.79
C PRO A 209 -9.48 7.07 -10.54
N TYR A 210 -9.00 7.64 -9.44
CA TYR A 210 -9.68 7.69 -8.13
C TYR A 210 -10.87 8.64 -8.12
N ILE A 211 -12.03 8.18 -7.63
CA ILE A 211 -13.27 8.95 -7.55
C ILE A 211 -13.71 9.24 -6.11
N LYS A 212 -14.58 10.24 -5.96
CA LYS A 212 -15.13 10.66 -4.66
C LYS A 212 -15.83 9.52 -3.91
N ALA A 213 -16.50 8.61 -4.61
CA ALA A 213 -17.16 7.46 -4.01
C ALA A 213 -16.20 6.56 -3.18
N GLU A 214 -14.91 6.48 -3.56
CA GLU A 214 -13.92 5.68 -2.83
C GLU A 214 -13.62 6.25 -1.44
N VAL A 215 -13.75 7.57 -1.25
CA VAL A 215 -13.59 8.22 0.07
C VAL A 215 -14.69 7.73 1.03
N LEU A 216 -15.94 7.74 0.56
CA LEU A 216 -17.09 7.28 1.32
C LEU A 216 -17.00 5.79 1.60
N TYR A 217 -16.65 5.00 0.58
CA TYR A 217 -16.46 3.55 0.73
C TYR A 217 -15.40 3.24 1.79
N GLY A 218 -14.25 3.92 1.72
CA GLY A 218 -13.17 3.77 2.70
C GLY A 218 -13.64 4.06 4.13
N CYS A 219 -14.45 5.11 4.33
CA CYS A 219 -15.02 5.43 5.64
C CYS A 219 -15.99 4.35 6.13
N ARG A 220 -16.93 3.94 5.29
CA ARG A 220 -18.06 3.07 5.67
C ARG A 220 -17.68 1.59 5.80
N TYR A 221 -16.76 1.11 4.96
CA TYR A 221 -16.51 -0.33 4.80
C TYR A 221 -15.08 -0.75 5.12
N GLU A 222 -14.11 0.18 5.12
CA GLU A 222 -12.69 -0.15 5.27
C GLU A 222 -12.02 0.51 6.47
N MET A 223 -12.80 1.12 7.37
CA MET A 223 -12.30 1.82 8.56
C MET A 223 -11.24 2.88 8.25
N ALA A 224 -11.42 3.68 7.20
CA ALA A 224 -10.57 4.83 6.96
C ALA A 224 -10.91 5.94 7.97
N MET A 225 -10.01 6.21 8.92
CA MET A 225 -10.26 7.13 10.04
C MET A 225 -9.50 8.45 9.91
N THR A 226 -8.59 8.55 8.94
CA THR A 226 -7.77 9.74 8.69
C THR A 226 -7.61 9.98 7.19
N PRO A 227 -7.33 11.22 6.73
CA PRO A 227 -7.04 11.47 5.33
C PRO A 227 -5.89 10.61 4.79
N SER A 228 -4.89 10.29 5.62
CA SER A 228 -3.80 9.36 5.27
C SER A 228 -4.30 7.95 4.96
N ASP A 229 -5.35 7.46 5.63
CA ASP A 229 -5.92 6.15 5.32
C ASP A 229 -6.46 6.10 3.91
N VAL A 230 -7.18 7.14 3.49
CA VAL A 230 -7.73 7.24 2.14
C VAL A 230 -6.62 7.47 1.12
N LEU A 231 -5.82 8.52 1.28
CA LEU A 231 -4.89 9.00 0.26
C LEU A 231 -3.65 8.14 0.06
N ALA A 232 -3.21 7.42 1.11
CA ALA A 232 -1.98 6.63 1.07
C ALA A 232 -2.18 5.12 1.14
N ARG A 233 -3.30 4.63 1.70
CA ARG A 233 -3.48 3.19 1.98
C ARG A 233 -4.61 2.55 1.20
N ARG A 234 -5.77 3.22 1.05
CA ARG A 234 -6.90 2.73 0.25
C ARG A 234 -6.78 3.12 -1.22
N THR A 235 -6.24 4.32 -1.45
CA THR A 235 -5.78 4.77 -2.76
C THR A 235 -4.25 4.86 -2.76
N SER A 236 -3.65 5.03 -3.95
CA SER A 236 -2.22 5.27 -4.09
C SER A 236 -1.89 6.73 -4.44
N ILE A 237 -2.77 7.68 -4.11
CA ILE A 237 -2.63 9.09 -4.49
C ILE A 237 -1.30 9.68 -3.98
N THR A 238 -0.88 9.38 -2.74
CA THR A 238 0.39 9.88 -2.22
C THR A 238 1.63 9.40 -2.99
N LEU A 239 1.49 8.31 -3.76
CA LEU A 239 2.56 7.72 -4.57
C LEU A 239 2.46 8.13 -6.06
N GLU A 240 1.27 8.46 -6.55
CA GLU A 240 1.02 8.75 -7.95
C GLU A 240 0.89 10.25 -8.29
N ASP A 241 0.41 11.06 -7.36
CA ASP A 241 0.27 12.51 -7.51
C ASP A 241 1.58 13.23 -7.18
N ARG A 242 1.99 14.18 -8.02
CA ARG A 242 3.17 15.03 -7.78
C ARG A 242 3.00 15.92 -6.54
N GLN A 243 1.77 16.32 -6.20
CA GLN A 243 1.48 17.03 -4.96
C GLN A 243 1.21 16.08 -3.78
N ARG A 244 1.30 14.75 -3.99
CA ARG A 244 1.09 13.71 -2.99
C ARG A 244 -0.24 13.85 -2.24
N GLY A 245 -1.28 14.31 -2.92
CA GLY A 245 -2.62 14.55 -2.36
C GLY A 245 -2.78 15.87 -1.62
N ALA A 246 -1.73 16.70 -1.49
CA ALA A 246 -1.81 17.96 -0.74
C ALA A 246 -2.83 18.95 -1.34
N GLY A 247 -3.04 18.92 -2.67
CA GLY A 247 -4.02 19.75 -3.36
C GLY A 247 -5.48 19.38 -3.09
N ILE A 248 -5.74 18.15 -2.63
CA ILE A 248 -7.11 17.61 -2.46
C ILE A 248 -7.43 17.17 -1.03
N VAL A 249 -6.48 17.26 -0.10
CA VAL A 249 -6.67 16.83 1.29
C VAL A 249 -7.81 17.56 2.00
N GLU A 250 -8.04 18.85 1.72
CA GLU A 250 -9.15 19.59 2.34
C GLU A 250 -10.51 19.09 1.87
N GLU A 251 -10.64 18.77 0.58
CA GLU A 251 -11.86 18.19 0.03
C GLU A 251 -12.13 16.81 0.62
N VAL A 252 -11.11 15.95 0.65
CA VAL A 252 -11.22 14.60 1.23
C VAL A 252 -11.55 14.67 2.72
N ALA A 253 -10.87 15.49 3.49
CA ALA A 253 -11.14 15.65 4.92
C ALA A 253 -12.56 16.17 5.19
N ARG A 254 -13.08 17.08 4.35
CA ARG A 254 -14.47 17.54 4.43
C ARG A 254 -15.47 16.41 4.17
N MET A 255 -15.21 15.56 3.17
CA MET A 255 -16.06 14.41 2.89
C MET A 255 -16.04 13.40 4.04
N MET A 256 -14.84 13.07 4.54
CA MET A 256 -14.69 12.19 5.70
C MET A 256 -15.36 12.75 6.95
N ALA A 257 -15.26 14.07 7.18
CA ALA A 257 -15.92 14.74 8.29
C ALA A 257 -17.44 14.58 8.25
N SER A 258 -18.03 14.63 7.06
CA SER A 258 -19.47 14.38 6.89
C SER A 258 -19.86 12.92 7.12
N GLU A 259 -18.98 11.96 6.81
CA GLU A 259 -19.24 10.52 6.98
C GLU A 259 -19.05 10.04 8.42
N GLN A 260 -18.25 10.76 9.20
CA GLN A 260 -17.82 10.34 10.55
C GLN A 260 -18.17 11.35 11.64
N ASP A 261 -19.01 12.34 11.32
CA ASP A 261 -19.46 13.39 12.21
C ASP A 261 -18.31 14.15 12.91
N TRP A 262 -17.22 14.45 12.18
CA TRP A 262 -16.10 15.20 12.75
C TRP A 262 -16.48 16.65 13.03
N SER A 263 -16.03 17.16 14.17
CA SER A 263 -16.03 18.60 14.45
C SER A 263 -15.09 19.35 13.49
N ALA A 264 -15.32 20.64 13.30
CA ALA A 264 -14.43 21.50 12.53
C ALA A 264 -12.96 21.45 13.04
N GLY A 265 -12.77 21.34 14.36
CA GLY A 265 -11.45 21.19 14.97
C GLY A 265 -10.78 19.87 14.63
N GLN A 266 -11.52 18.76 14.60
CA GLN A 266 -11.00 17.45 14.17
C GLN A 266 -10.62 17.47 12.68
N GLN A 267 -11.50 18.00 11.82
CA GLN A 267 -11.22 18.13 10.39
C GLN A 267 -9.94 18.93 10.15
N GLN A 268 -9.81 20.10 10.80
CA GLN A 268 -8.62 20.94 10.68
C GLN A 268 -7.36 20.22 11.17
N SER A 269 -7.42 19.59 12.34
CA SER A 269 -6.30 18.87 12.94
C SER A 269 -5.81 17.71 12.06
N LEU A 270 -6.73 16.86 11.57
CA LEU A 270 -6.39 15.72 10.72
C LEU A 270 -5.89 16.14 9.34
N THR A 271 -6.43 17.22 8.78
CA THR A 271 -5.94 17.83 7.53
C THR A 271 -4.50 18.33 7.72
N GLN A 272 -4.23 19.02 8.83
CA GLN A 272 -2.90 19.54 9.12
C GLN A 272 -1.89 18.41 9.36
N ALA A 273 -2.27 17.39 10.12
CA ALA A 273 -1.42 16.22 10.36
C ALA A 273 -0.98 15.52 9.07
N PHE A 274 -1.89 15.40 8.09
CA PHE A 274 -1.53 14.88 6.76
C PHE A 274 -0.51 15.78 6.05
N ARG A 275 -0.73 17.10 6.05
CA ARG A 275 0.18 18.07 5.42
C ARG A 275 1.57 18.04 6.04
N ASP A 276 1.63 18.02 7.36
CA ASP A 276 2.89 17.96 8.11
C ASP A 276 3.66 16.68 7.75
N ALA A 277 2.98 15.53 7.72
CA ALA A 277 3.60 14.27 7.32
C ALA A 277 4.17 14.31 5.89
N MET A 278 3.46 14.92 4.93
CA MET A 278 3.94 15.07 3.56
C MET A 278 5.11 16.05 3.46
N GLN A 279 5.06 17.18 4.17
CA GLN A 279 6.16 18.15 4.20
C GLN A 279 7.42 17.55 4.82
N GLU A 280 7.27 16.79 5.89
CA GLU A 280 8.38 16.12 6.55
C GLU A 280 9.02 15.04 5.67
N GLN A 281 8.22 14.32 4.86
CA GLN A 281 8.73 13.41 3.82
C GLN A 281 9.58 14.17 2.80
N VAL A 282 9.05 15.25 2.22
CA VAL A 282 9.78 16.09 1.24
C VAL A 282 11.04 16.70 1.84
N ALA A 283 11.01 17.07 3.12
CA ALA A 283 12.18 17.59 3.81
C ALA A 283 13.27 16.52 3.99
N ALA A 284 12.89 15.28 4.33
CA ALA A 284 13.84 14.17 4.47
C ALA A 284 14.54 13.83 3.15
N GLU A 285 13.82 13.94 2.04
CA GLU A 285 14.35 13.69 0.69
C GLU A 285 15.46 14.68 0.31
N LYS A 286 15.42 15.94 0.80
CA LYS A 286 16.36 17.02 0.44
C LYS A 286 17.51 17.24 1.42
N ARG A 287 17.51 16.58 2.57
CA ARG A 287 18.53 16.79 3.62
C ARG A 287 19.85 16.17 3.17
N ILE A 288 20.88 17.01 3.10
CA ILE A 288 22.30 16.65 2.95
C ILE A 288 22.91 16.48 4.34
#